data_AF-A0A2E7B5I0-F1
#
_entry.id   AF-A0A2E7B5I0-F1
#
_cell.length_a   1.000
_cell.length_b   1.000
_cell.length_c   1.000
_cell.angle_alpha   90.00
_cell.angle_beta   90.00
_cell.angle_gamma   90.00
#
_symmetry.space_group_name_H-M   'P 1'
#
loop_
_entity.id
_entity.type
_entity.pdbx_description
1 polymer ?
#
loop_
_entity_poly.entity_id
_entity_poly.type
_entity_poly.pdbx_seq_one_letter_code
_entity_poly.pdbx_strand_id
1 'polypeptide(L)'
;MHGHSDHLSAYDYCWLLSDSRWAWEFLRRNEDFLRDANLRSADDLSFVPACHQITLVRPRNAQTLAERWGLAFFPEPEHDGLEADAIWSGGIYSRRVHTHIAPRAPNEASEIYDRTVAICRITHFTDMAGREHLLLKGNGCVIQVICTGMSLLAREPVKLSMVIDSLDEFQTKLKTLQRAQRVYDPQAEAEIPEWTRHSLALRNALVALDCHDAGKTYFETAAFIYGEARARAAWDSPSRAMKDEMKRALARAKELRDGGYASLLGPVQTALELA
;
A
#
# COMPACT_ATOMS: atom_id res chain seq x y z
N MET A 1 7.08 3.81 36.79
CA MET A 1 7.68 3.35 35.51
C MET A 1 6.57 3.17 34.49
N HIS A 2 6.00 4.25 33.99
CA HIS A 2 4.96 4.27 32.94
C HIS A 2 5.32 5.41 32.00
N GLY A 3 5.47 5.15 30.69
CA GLY A 3 5.71 6.21 29.69
C GLY A 3 6.76 5.93 28.60
N HIS A 4 7.05 4.67 28.22
CA HIS A 4 7.96 4.39 27.09
C HIS A 4 7.32 3.65 25.90
N SER A 5 6.06 3.21 25.98
CA SER A 5 5.44 2.44 24.89
C SER A 5 4.54 3.25 23.95
N ASP A 6 4.39 4.56 24.14
CA ASP A 6 3.31 5.34 23.52
C ASP A 6 3.71 6.06 22.21
N HIS A 7 4.98 5.99 21.80
CA HIS A 7 5.48 6.76 20.65
C HIS A 7 5.76 5.91 19.41
N LEU A 8 6.18 4.65 19.58
CA LEU A 8 6.26 3.69 18.48
C LEU A 8 4.88 3.21 18.02
N SER A 9 3.85 3.37 18.85
CA SER A 9 2.48 2.94 18.55
C SER A 9 1.91 3.63 17.32
N ALA A 10 2.35 4.86 17.02
CA ALA A 10 2.02 5.56 15.78
C ALA A 10 2.48 4.80 14.51
N TYR A 11 3.42 3.87 14.65
CA TYR A 11 3.92 3.01 13.57
C TYR A 11 3.48 1.56 13.73
N ASP A 12 2.64 1.23 14.72
CA ASP A 12 2.23 -0.16 14.92
C ASP A 12 1.53 -0.69 13.68
N TYR A 13 0.63 0.10 13.07
CA TYR A 13 -0.07 -0.24 11.81
C TYR A 13 0.86 -0.64 10.64
N CYS A 14 2.14 -0.27 10.67
CA CYS A 14 3.10 -0.59 9.62
C CYS A 14 3.37 -2.11 9.48
N TRP A 15 3.12 -2.88 10.53
CA TRP A 15 3.27 -4.33 10.54
C TRP A 15 2.39 -5.09 9.54
N LEU A 16 1.23 -4.52 9.20
CA LEU A 16 0.24 -5.11 8.29
C LEU A 16 0.49 -4.71 6.83
N LEU A 17 1.41 -3.78 6.59
CA LEU A 17 1.65 -3.24 5.26
C LEU A 17 2.29 -4.29 4.35
N SER A 18 1.66 -4.51 3.21
CA SER A 18 2.32 -5.15 2.08
C SER A 18 3.37 -4.23 1.47
N ASP A 19 4.28 -4.77 0.65
CA ASP A 19 5.30 -3.99 -0.05
C ASP A 19 4.69 -2.81 -0.85
N SER A 20 3.49 -2.98 -1.42
CA SER A 20 2.78 -1.91 -2.14
C SER A 20 2.32 -0.77 -1.24
N ARG A 21 2.07 -1.05 0.04
CA ARG A 21 1.66 -0.06 1.03
C ARG A 21 2.88 0.59 1.68
N TRP A 22 3.96 -0.16 1.87
CA TRP A 22 5.27 0.43 2.20
C TRP A 22 5.74 1.41 1.13
N ALA A 23 5.58 1.06 -0.14
CA ALA A 23 5.90 1.96 -1.25
C ALA A 23 5.16 3.31 -1.13
N TRP A 24 3.90 3.26 -0.72
CA TRP A 24 3.10 4.45 -0.47
C TRP A 24 3.62 5.26 0.72
N GLU A 25 3.95 4.62 1.85
CA GLU A 25 4.48 5.33 3.03
C GLU A 25 5.75 6.14 2.72
N PHE A 26 6.64 5.61 1.89
CA PHE A 26 7.83 6.35 1.46
C PHE A 26 7.49 7.42 0.42
N LEU A 27 6.65 7.12 -0.56
CA LEU A 27 6.27 8.10 -1.60
C LEU A 27 5.54 9.31 -1.02
N ARG A 28 4.59 9.12 -0.10
CA ARG A 28 3.77 10.21 0.46
C ARG A 28 4.56 11.23 1.30
N ARG A 29 5.83 10.94 1.59
CA ARG A 29 6.79 11.82 2.28
C ARG A 29 7.74 12.54 1.34
N ASN A 30 7.66 12.27 0.04
CA ASN A 30 8.48 12.95 -0.96
C ASN A 30 7.93 14.36 -1.22
N GLU A 31 8.76 15.40 -1.08
CA GLU A 31 8.34 16.79 -1.25
C GLU A 31 7.96 17.14 -2.69
N ASP A 32 8.64 16.56 -3.69
CA ASP A 32 8.28 16.75 -5.10
C ASP A 32 6.92 16.09 -5.39
N PHE A 33 6.69 14.90 -4.85
CA PHE A 33 5.37 14.24 -4.94
C PHE A 33 4.27 15.08 -4.29
N LEU A 34 4.51 15.61 -3.09
CA LEU A 34 3.54 16.47 -2.39
C LEU A 34 3.26 17.76 -3.17
N ARG A 35 4.30 18.36 -3.79
CA ARG A 35 4.13 19.52 -4.68
C ARG A 35 3.26 19.19 -5.87
N ASP A 36 3.49 18.07 -6.55
CA ASP A 36 2.68 17.62 -7.69
C ASP A 36 1.24 17.27 -7.26
N ALA A 37 1.07 16.57 -6.14
CA ALA A 37 -0.24 16.18 -5.61
C ALA A 37 -1.09 17.41 -5.25
N ASN A 38 -0.48 18.51 -4.79
CA ASN A 38 -1.16 19.77 -4.50
C ASN A 38 -1.62 20.53 -5.76
N LEU A 39 -1.16 20.15 -6.95
CA LEU A 39 -1.63 20.73 -8.22
C LEU A 39 -2.95 20.11 -8.71
N ARG A 40 -3.42 19.03 -8.07
CA ARG A 40 -4.67 18.37 -8.45
C ARG A 40 -5.87 19.30 -8.25
N SER A 41 -6.81 19.26 -9.18
CA SER A 41 -8.13 19.88 -9.01
C SER A 41 -9.10 18.88 -8.38
N ALA A 42 -10.01 19.38 -7.54
CA ALA A 42 -11.13 18.57 -7.04
C ALA A 42 -12.03 18.05 -8.17
N ASP A 43 -12.02 18.72 -9.33
CA ASP A 43 -12.79 18.32 -10.51
C ASP A 43 -12.09 17.26 -11.37
N ASP A 44 -10.82 16.91 -11.10
CA ASP A 44 -10.08 15.92 -11.91
C ASP A 44 -10.67 14.50 -11.77
N LEU A 45 -11.30 14.23 -10.63
CA LEU A 45 -11.88 12.93 -10.29
C LEU A 45 -13.33 13.11 -9.81
N SER A 46 -14.19 12.16 -10.17
CA SER A 46 -15.50 12.01 -9.53
C SER A 46 -15.45 10.90 -8.49
N PHE A 47 -15.92 11.18 -7.28
CA PHE A 47 -16.14 10.20 -6.22
C PHE A 47 -17.64 10.07 -5.94
N VAL A 48 -18.20 8.87 -6.12
CA VAL A 48 -19.63 8.62 -5.94
C VAL A 48 -19.84 7.39 -5.05
N PRO A 49 -20.44 7.55 -3.85
CA PRO A 49 -20.83 6.40 -3.03
C PRO A 49 -21.86 5.53 -3.76
N ALA A 50 -21.71 4.22 -3.63
CA ALA A 50 -22.64 3.21 -4.12
C ALA A 50 -23.03 2.26 -2.96
N CYS A 51 -23.75 1.18 -3.28
CA CYS A 51 -24.13 0.17 -2.30
C CYS A 51 -22.90 -0.57 -1.73
N HIS A 52 -23.07 -1.27 -0.60
CA HIS A 52 -22.05 -2.17 -0.03
C HIS A 52 -20.67 -1.53 0.24
N GLN A 53 -20.64 -0.27 0.72
CA GLN A 53 -19.39 0.46 1.03
C GLN A 53 -18.46 0.63 -0.19
N ILE A 54 -19.04 0.63 -1.39
CA ILE A 54 -18.32 0.90 -2.62
C ILE A 54 -18.27 2.41 -2.86
N THR A 55 -17.10 2.94 -3.16
CA THR A 55 -16.91 4.28 -3.71
C THR A 55 -16.46 4.16 -5.16
N LEU A 56 -17.26 4.70 -6.08
CA LEU A 56 -16.93 4.75 -7.50
C LEU A 56 -16.02 5.94 -7.76
N VAL A 57 -14.88 5.69 -8.40
CA VAL A 57 -13.89 6.70 -8.77
C VAL A 57 -13.71 6.69 -10.27
N ARG A 58 -13.86 7.86 -10.90
CA ARG A 58 -13.61 8.02 -12.35
C ARG A 58 -12.84 9.30 -12.63
N PRO A 59 -11.78 9.24 -13.45
CA PRO A 59 -11.10 10.43 -13.94
C PRO A 59 -12.00 11.17 -14.94
N ARG A 60 -11.97 12.51 -14.87
CA ARG A 60 -12.58 13.39 -15.87
C ARG A 60 -11.59 13.82 -16.95
N ASN A 61 -10.30 13.67 -16.66
CA ASN A 61 -9.19 14.00 -17.53
C ASN A 61 -8.01 13.02 -17.29
N ALA A 62 -7.00 13.08 -18.16
CA ALA A 62 -5.83 12.22 -18.05
C ALA A 62 -5.00 12.56 -16.79
N GLN A 63 -4.66 11.54 -16.01
CA GLN A 63 -3.96 11.68 -14.72
C GLN A 63 -2.43 11.68 -14.88
N THR A 64 -1.93 12.43 -15.86
CA THR A 64 -0.53 12.34 -16.34
C THR A 64 0.52 12.60 -15.25
N LEU A 65 0.25 13.49 -14.29
CA LEU A 65 1.18 13.74 -13.18
C LEU A 65 1.23 12.56 -12.21
N ALA A 66 0.09 11.96 -11.85
CA ALA A 66 0.06 10.78 -10.99
C ALA A 66 0.75 9.58 -11.65
N GLU A 67 0.58 9.43 -12.98
CA GLU A 67 1.21 8.37 -13.76
C GLU A 67 2.74 8.41 -13.70
N ARG A 68 3.37 9.61 -13.62
CA ARG A 68 4.83 9.76 -13.45
C ARG A 68 5.33 9.13 -12.15
N TRP A 69 4.52 9.20 -11.09
CA TRP A 69 4.79 8.56 -9.80
C TRP A 69 4.37 7.09 -9.77
N GLY A 70 3.81 6.58 -10.86
CA GLY A 70 3.35 5.21 -10.98
C GLY A 70 1.92 4.98 -10.46
N LEU A 71 1.18 6.03 -10.13
CA LEU A 71 -0.16 5.95 -9.57
C LEU A 71 -1.23 6.12 -10.67
N ALA A 72 -2.40 5.54 -10.46
CA ALA A 72 -3.55 5.73 -11.35
C ALA A 72 -4.17 7.14 -11.22
N PHE A 73 -4.07 7.73 -10.03
CA PHE A 73 -4.44 9.10 -9.68
C PHE A 73 -3.77 9.45 -8.34
N PHE A 74 -3.78 10.72 -7.92
CA PHE A 74 -3.22 11.11 -6.62
C PHE A 74 -4.13 10.70 -5.44
N PRO A 75 -3.70 9.77 -4.56
CA PRO A 75 -4.40 9.48 -3.32
C PRO A 75 -4.25 10.64 -2.34
N GLU A 76 -5.00 10.62 -1.23
CA GLU A 76 -4.80 11.61 -0.19
C GLU A 76 -3.50 11.39 0.60
N PRO A 77 -2.51 12.30 0.56
CA PRO A 77 -1.20 12.08 1.18
C PRO A 77 -1.23 11.93 2.70
N GLU A 78 -2.26 12.48 3.35
CA GLU A 78 -2.44 12.37 4.80
C GLU A 78 -2.86 10.95 5.23
N HIS A 79 -3.46 10.18 4.34
CA HIS A 79 -3.84 8.79 4.63
C HIS A 79 -2.63 7.86 4.57
N ASP A 80 -2.55 6.96 5.55
CA ASP A 80 -1.50 5.95 5.63
C ASP A 80 -1.68 4.81 4.61
N GLY A 81 -0.78 3.84 4.64
CA GLY A 81 -0.77 2.70 3.74
C GLY A 81 -1.99 1.77 3.87
N LEU A 82 -2.75 1.82 4.94
CA LEU A 82 -4.01 1.06 5.06
C LEU A 82 -5.20 1.86 4.52
N GLU A 83 -5.19 3.18 4.73
CA GLU A 83 -6.32 4.06 4.40
C GLU A 83 -6.24 4.69 3.01
N ALA A 84 -5.06 4.90 2.44
CA ALA A 84 -4.92 5.59 1.16
C ALA A 84 -5.44 4.77 -0.03
N ASP A 85 -6.09 5.44 -0.97
CA ASP A 85 -6.48 4.88 -2.27
C ASP A 85 -5.32 4.81 -3.27
N ALA A 86 -4.15 4.34 -2.81
CA ALA A 86 -2.96 4.17 -3.64
C ALA A 86 -3.15 2.97 -4.59
N ILE A 87 -3.65 3.26 -5.79
CA ILE A 87 -3.77 2.31 -6.91
C ILE A 87 -2.55 2.49 -7.81
N TRP A 88 -1.70 1.46 -7.86
CA TRP A 88 -0.48 1.46 -8.67
C TRP A 88 -0.77 1.03 -10.12
N SER A 89 -0.06 1.62 -11.07
CA SER A 89 -0.31 1.43 -12.49
C SER A 89 0.06 0.03 -13.00
N GLY A 90 -0.50 -0.30 -14.18
CA GLY A 90 -0.18 -1.45 -15.03
C GLY A 90 1.29 -1.84 -15.09
N GLY A 91 2.13 -0.88 -15.44
CA GLY A 91 3.53 -1.16 -15.78
C GLY A 91 4.42 -1.54 -14.61
N ILE A 92 4.04 -1.19 -13.37
CA ILE A 92 4.97 -1.24 -12.23
C ILE A 92 4.58 -2.24 -11.14
N TYR A 93 3.29 -2.56 -11.00
CA TYR A 93 2.81 -3.42 -9.91
C TYR A 93 2.27 -4.77 -10.44
N SER A 94 3.13 -5.77 -10.51
CA SER A 94 2.75 -7.10 -11.06
C SER A 94 1.92 -7.94 -10.08
N ARG A 95 1.95 -7.65 -8.78
CA ARG A 95 1.30 -8.45 -7.73
C ARG A 95 -0.17 -8.09 -7.49
N ARG A 96 -0.90 -7.83 -8.57
CA ARG A 96 -2.36 -7.59 -8.53
C ARG A 96 -3.11 -8.92 -8.59
N VAL A 97 -4.24 -8.96 -7.90
CA VAL A 97 -5.19 -10.06 -8.08
C VAL A 97 -5.92 -9.83 -9.39
N HIS A 98 -5.91 -10.82 -10.27
CA HIS A 98 -6.76 -10.79 -11.46
C HIS A 98 -8.08 -11.48 -11.15
N THR A 99 -9.17 -10.79 -11.42
CA THR A 99 -10.52 -11.33 -11.27
C THR A 99 -11.29 -11.22 -12.57
N HIS A 100 -11.94 -12.32 -12.95
CA HIS A 100 -12.89 -12.35 -14.05
C HIS A 100 -14.31 -12.21 -13.51
N ILE A 101 -15.08 -11.33 -14.14
CA ILE A 101 -16.48 -11.04 -13.83
C ILE A 101 -17.35 -11.63 -14.93
N ALA A 102 -18.26 -12.52 -14.54
CA ALA A 102 -19.20 -13.18 -15.45
C ALA A 102 -20.64 -13.04 -14.94
N PRO A 103 -21.66 -13.25 -15.80
CA PRO A 103 -23.04 -13.34 -15.35
C PRO A 103 -23.20 -14.43 -14.28
N ARG A 104 -24.02 -14.16 -13.27
CA ARG A 104 -24.43 -15.13 -12.25
C ARG A 104 -25.81 -15.66 -12.57
N ALA A 105 -25.95 -16.98 -12.68
CA ALA A 105 -27.25 -17.58 -12.93
C ALA A 105 -28.21 -17.33 -11.74
N PRO A 106 -29.54 -17.31 -11.97
CA PRO A 106 -30.51 -17.26 -10.89
C PRO A 106 -30.28 -18.46 -9.93
N ASN A 107 -29.99 -18.17 -8.66
CA ASN A 107 -29.64 -19.14 -7.59
C ASN A 107 -28.19 -19.67 -7.57
N GLU A 108 -27.29 -19.19 -8.43
CA GLU A 108 -25.86 -19.48 -8.28
C GLU A 108 -25.29 -18.62 -7.15
N ALA A 109 -24.69 -19.25 -6.13
CA ALA A 109 -23.95 -18.53 -5.10
C ALA A 109 -22.60 -18.04 -5.66
N SER A 110 -22.15 -16.86 -5.23
CA SER A 110 -20.80 -16.40 -5.55
C SER A 110 -20.11 -15.99 -4.26
N GLU A 111 -19.54 -16.97 -3.56
CA GLU A 111 -18.91 -16.74 -2.24
C GLU A 111 -17.87 -15.62 -2.29
N ILE A 112 -17.04 -15.57 -3.34
CA ILE A 112 -16.04 -14.51 -3.50
C ILE A 112 -16.72 -13.14 -3.57
N TYR A 113 -17.77 -12.99 -4.37
CA TYR A 113 -18.51 -11.74 -4.47
C TYR A 113 -19.21 -11.38 -3.17
N ASP A 114 -19.96 -12.33 -2.61
CA ASP A 114 -20.77 -12.12 -1.41
C ASP A 114 -19.87 -11.72 -0.23
N ARG A 115 -18.70 -12.37 -0.05
CA ARG A 115 -17.71 -11.97 0.96
C ARG A 115 -17.06 -10.63 0.65
N THR A 116 -16.74 -10.34 -0.61
CA THR A 116 -16.11 -9.05 -1.00
C THR A 116 -16.99 -7.88 -0.60
N VAL A 117 -18.26 -7.90 -0.99
CA VAL A 117 -19.19 -6.79 -0.71
C VAL A 117 -19.65 -6.75 0.75
N ALA A 118 -19.59 -7.87 1.48
CA ALA A 118 -19.95 -7.90 2.89
C ALA A 118 -18.83 -7.43 3.83
N ILE A 119 -17.57 -7.71 3.49
CA ILE A 119 -16.42 -7.51 4.39
C ILE A 119 -15.60 -6.27 4.02
N CYS A 120 -15.41 -6.01 2.72
CA CYS A 120 -14.44 -5.02 2.28
C CYS A 120 -15.07 -3.63 2.15
N ARG A 121 -14.30 -2.60 2.49
CA ARG A 121 -14.47 -1.26 1.90
C ARG A 121 -13.82 -1.28 0.52
N ILE A 122 -14.53 -0.77 -0.49
CA ILE A 122 -14.15 -0.95 -1.90
C ILE A 122 -14.02 0.40 -2.59
N THR A 123 -12.85 0.66 -3.17
CA THR A 123 -12.67 1.74 -4.13
C THR A 123 -12.70 1.14 -5.53
N HIS A 124 -13.75 1.43 -6.29
CA HIS A 124 -13.90 0.98 -7.68
C HIS A 124 -13.47 2.08 -8.63
N PHE A 125 -12.26 1.96 -9.15
CA PHE A 125 -11.69 2.88 -10.12
C PHE A 125 -11.92 2.38 -11.55
N THR A 126 -12.52 3.21 -12.39
CA THR A 126 -12.60 2.97 -13.84
C THR A 126 -11.67 3.97 -14.53
N ASP A 127 -10.66 3.48 -15.25
CA ASP A 127 -9.73 4.38 -15.95
C ASP A 127 -10.33 4.95 -17.25
N MET A 128 -9.59 5.85 -17.91
CA MET A 128 -10.02 6.48 -19.18
C MET A 128 -10.18 5.47 -20.34
N ALA A 129 -9.59 4.28 -20.24
CA ALA A 129 -9.75 3.19 -21.20
C ALA A 129 -10.92 2.26 -20.85
N GLY A 130 -11.65 2.52 -19.77
CA GLY A 130 -12.76 1.70 -19.29
C GLY A 130 -12.33 0.45 -18.51
N ARG A 131 -11.05 0.32 -18.15
CA ARG A 131 -10.58 -0.80 -17.33
C ARG A 131 -10.99 -0.59 -15.88
N GLU A 132 -11.46 -1.66 -15.26
CA GLU A 132 -11.92 -1.66 -13.88
C GLU A 132 -10.84 -2.19 -12.94
N HIS A 133 -10.55 -1.38 -11.92
CA HIS A 133 -9.63 -1.68 -10.84
C HIS A 133 -10.38 -1.57 -9.53
N LEU A 134 -10.17 -2.52 -8.62
CA LEU A 134 -10.68 -2.44 -7.26
C LEU A 134 -9.50 -2.29 -6.31
N LEU A 135 -9.67 -1.43 -5.31
CA LEU A 135 -8.86 -1.47 -4.10
C LEU A 135 -9.76 -1.97 -2.97
N LEU A 136 -9.47 -3.17 -2.47
CA LEU A 136 -10.23 -3.80 -1.39
C LEU A 136 -9.46 -3.63 -0.09
N LYS A 137 -10.13 -3.08 0.91
CA LYS A 137 -9.58 -2.84 2.25
C LYS A 137 -10.42 -3.59 3.28
N GLY A 138 -9.77 -4.39 4.13
CA GLY A 138 -10.44 -5.15 5.19
C GLY A 138 -9.44 -5.94 6.03
N ASN A 139 -9.72 -6.06 7.34
CA ASN A 139 -8.93 -6.84 8.30
C ASN A 139 -7.43 -6.54 8.25
N GLY A 140 -7.07 -5.25 8.25
CA GLY A 140 -5.68 -4.80 8.15
C GLY A 140 -4.99 -5.07 6.81
N CYS A 141 -5.71 -5.56 5.80
CA CYS A 141 -5.16 -5.90 4.48
C CYS A 141 -5.70 -4.95 3.41
N VAL A 142 -4.83 -4.59 2.46
CA VAL A 142 -5.19 -3.83 1.26
C VAL A 142 -4.70 -4.57 0.03
N ILE A 143 -5.62 -4.92 -0.85
CA ILE A 143 -5.33 -5.62 -2.11
C ILE A 143 -5.84 -4.83 -3.30
N GLN A 144 -5.03 -4.79 -4.36
CA GLN A 144 -5.42 -4.21 -5.63
C GLN A 144 -5.80 -5.32 -6.60
N VAL A 145 -6.99 -5.19 -7.18
CA VAL A 145 -7.60 -6.13 -8.10
C VAL A 145 -7.74 -5.48 -9.47
N ILE A 146 -7.46 -6.24 -10.53
CA ILE A 146 -7.84 -5.88 -11.89
C ILE A 146 -8.98 -6.78 -12.34
N CYS A 147 -10.02 -6.17 -12.90
CA CYS A 147 -11.23 -6.84 -13.34
C CYS A 147 -11.27 -6.96 -14.86
N THR A 148 -11.63 -8.15 -15.36
CA THR A 148 -11.92 -8.40 -16.78
C THR A 148 -13.29 -9.07 -16.94
N GLY A 149 -13.82 -9.07 -18.16
CA GLY A 149 -15.15 -9.59 -18.45
C GLY A 149 -16.19 -8.47 -18.34
N MET A 150 -17.27 -8.72 -17.62
CA MET A 150 -18.32 -7.72 -17.38
C MET A 150 -17.90 -6.68 -16.34
N SER A 151 -18.63 -5.56 -16.30
CA SER A 151 -18.50 -4.58 -15.21
C SER A 151 -19.03 -5.15 -13.89
N LEU A 152 -18.37 -4.84 -12.77
CA LEU A 152 -18.94 -5.11 -11.44
C LEU A 152 -20.26 -4.34 -11.21
N LEU A 153 -20.47 -3.25 -11.94
CA LEU A 153 -21.67 -2.40 -11.90
C LEU A 153 -22.73 -2.82 -12.92
N ALA A 154 -22.59 -4.01 -13.52
CA ALA A 154 -23.63 -4.55 -14.39
C ALA A 154 -24.98 -4.61 -13.66
N ARG A 155 -26.08 -4.39 -14.40
CA ARG A 155 -27.43 -4.45 -13.83
C ARG A 155 -27.83 -5.87 -13.43
N GLU A 156 -27.25 -6.86 -14.09
CA GLU A 156 -27.48 -8.27 -13.82
C GLU A 156 -26.57 -8.74 -12.69
N PRO A 157 -27.02 -9.72 -11.86
CA PRO A 157 -26.15 -10.33 -10.87
C PRO A 157 -24.87 -10.89 -11.50
N VAL A 158 -23.73 -10.63 -10.86
CA VAL A 158 -22.41 -11.09 -11.34
C VAL A 158 -21.76 -12.06 -10.38
N LYS A 159 -20.83 -12.86 -10.90
CA LYS A 159 -19.94 -13.71 -10.12
C LYS A 159 -18.48 -13.32 -10.34
N LEU A 160 -17.70 -13.41 -9.28
CA LEU A 160 -16.26 -13.14 -9.28
C LEU A 160 -15.49 -14.46 -9.27
N SER A 161 -14.45 -14.56 -10.10
CA SER A 161 -13.52 -15.69 -10.14
C SER A 161 -12.08 -15.20 -10.19
N MET A 162 -11.22 -15.70 -9.32
CA MET A 162 -9.78 -15.37 -9.35
C MET A 162 -9.10 -16.12 -10.49
N VAL A 163 -8.25 -15.43 -11.24
CA VAL A 163 -7.59 -15.97 -12.44
C VAL A 163 -6.08 -16.07 -12.23
N ILE A 164 -5.52 -17.21 -12.61
CA ILE A 164 -4.08 -17.36 -12.86
C ILE A 164 -3.95 -17.74 -14.34
N ASP A 165 -3.52 -16.78 -15.14
CA ASP A 165 -3.44 -16.84 -16.61
C ASP A 165 -2.01 -17.07 -17.14
N SER A 166 -1.03 -17.24 -16.24
CA SER A 166 0.37 -17.52 -16.59
C SER A 166 0.92 -18.66 -15.73
N LEU A 167 1.47 -19.68 -16.40
CA LEU A 167 2.14 -20.79 -15.74
C LEU A 167 3.53 -20.40 -15.22
N ASP A 168 4.22 -19.51 -15.94
CA ASP A 168 5.53 -19.00 -15.53
C ASP A 168 5.45 -18.22 -14.22
N GLU A 169 4.33 -17.50 -14.01
CA GLU A 169 4.08 -16.71 -12.79
C GLU A 169 3.22 -17.43 -11.76
N PHE A 170 2.87 -18.70 -11.98
CA PHE A 170 1.86 -19.42 -11.20
C PHE A 170 2.12 -19.35 -9.68
N GLN A 171 3.36 -19.64 -9.25
CA GLN A 171 3.72 -19.64 -7.84
C GLN A 171 3.67 -18.23 -7.22
N THR A 172 4.02 -17.20 -7.99
CA THR A 172 3.97 -15.80 -7.54
C THR A 172 2.53 -15.33 -7.42
N LYS A 173 1.67 -15.66 -8.40
CA LYS A 173 0.23 -15.34 -8.36
C LYS A 173 -0.47 -16.10 -7.24
N LEU A 174 -0.15 -17.38 -7.02
CA LEU A 174 -0.70 -18.16 -5.91
C LEU A 174 -0.35 -17.54 -4.55
N LYS A 175 0.91 -17.14 -4.33
CA LYS A 175 1.31 -16.41 -3.11
C LYS A 175 0.58 -15.09 -2.94
N THR A 176 0.32 -14.39 -4.05
CA THR A 176 -0.47 -13.14 -4.04
C THR A 176 -1.91 -13.42 -3.61
N LEU A 177 -2.54 -14.48 -4.13
CA LEU A 177 -3.88 -14.90 -3.72
C LEU A 177 -3.95 -15.35 -2.25
N GLN A 178 -2.96 -16.11 -1.78
CA GLN A 178 -2.86 -16.52 -0.37
C GLN A 178 -2.79 -15.30 0.56
N ARG A 179 -2.02 -14.27 0.19
CA ARG A 179 -1.99 -13.00 0.93
C ARG A 179 -3.32 -12.26 0.85
N ALA A 180 -3.94 -12.23 -0.32
CA ALA A 180 -5.22 -11.56 -0.54
C ALA A 180 -6.37 -12.18 0.28
N GLN A 181 -6.30 -13.48 0.60
CA GLN A 181 -7.30 -14.13 1.46
C GLN A 181 -7.43 -13.48 2.84
N ARG A 182 -6.37 -12.85 3.37
CA ARG A 182 -6.42 -12.14 4.66
C ARG A 182 -7.46 -11.02 4.69
N VAL A 183 -7.78 -10.41 3.55
CA VAL A 183 -8.81 -9.37 3.48
C VAL A 183 -10.19 -9.90 3.91
N TYR A 184 -10.43 -11.21 3.81
CA TYR A 184 -11.69 -11.86 4.14
C TYR A 184 -11.71 -12.55 5.51
N ASP A 185 -10.60 -12.53 6.26
CA ASP A 185 -10.48 -13.22 7.54
C ASP A 185 -10.57 -12.22 8.71
N PRO A 186 -11.70 -12.19 9.46
CA PRO A 186 -11.87 -11.29 10.60
C PRO A 186 -10.85 -11.50 11.72
N GLN A 187 -10.19 -12.67 11.78
CA GLN A 187 -9.16 -12.95 12.77
C GLN A 187 -7.77 -12.50 12.34
N ALA A 188 -7.58 -12.12 11.07
CA ALA A 188 -6.27 -11.75 10.53
C ALA A 188 -5.69 -10.46 11.11
N GLU A 189 -6.52 -9.62 11.74
CA GLU A 189 -6.13 -8.42 12.49
C GLU A 189 -5.85 -8.72 13.97
N ALA A 190 -6.52 -9.73 14.55
CA ALA A 190 -6.34 -10.14 15.94
C ALA A 190 -5.08 -11.00 16.14
N GLU A 191 -4.66 -11.74 15.12
CA GLU A 191 -3.34 -12.34 15.10
C GLU A 191 -2.30 -11.23 14.98
N ILE A 192 -1.42 -11.11 15.98
CA ILE A 192 -0.36 -10.13 15.94
C ILE A 192 0.79 -10.64 15.05
N PRO A 193 0.97 -10.26 13.76
CA PRO A 193 2.13 -10.70 13.00
C PRO A 193 3.44 -10.27 13.65
N GLU A 194 4.34 -11.23 13.83
CA GLU A 194 5.72 -10.95 14.21
C GLU A 194 6.38 -10.08 13.13
N TRP A 195 7.10 -9.04 13.57
CA TRP A 195 7.93 -8.24 12.69
C TRP A 195 8.95 -9.14 11.99
N THR A 196 8.78 -9.33 10.68
CA THR A 196 9.84 -9.90 9.86
C THR A 196 11.06 -8.97 9.87
N ARG A 197 12.26 -9.52 9.63
CA ARG A 197 13.47 -8.69 9.47
C ARG A 197 13.30 -7.60 8.42
N HIS A 198 12.53 -7.88 7.36
CA HIS A 198 12.25 -6.94 6.28
C HIS A 198 11.33 -5.80 6.73
N SER A 199 10.15 -6.11 7.28
CA SER A 199 9.20 -5.10 7.75
C SER A 199 9.76 -4.26 8.90
N LEU A 200 10.56 -4.86 9.79
CA LEU A 200 11.26 -4.13 10.85
C LEU A 200 12.28 -3.12 10.29
N ALA A 201 13.01 -3.51 9.25
CA ALA A 201 13.97 -2.62 8.59
C ALA A 201 13.27 -1.46 7.89
N LEU A 202 12.14 -1.71 7.22
CA LEU A 202 11.33 -0.65 6.60
C LEU A 202 10.74 0.30 7.65
N ARG A 203 10.19 -0.23 8.74
CA ARG A 203 9.71 0.59 9.86
C ARG A 203 10.81 1.48 10.44
N ASN A 204 11.97 0.92 10.73
CA ASN A 204 13.09 1.70 11.27
C ASN A 204 13.59 2.75 10.29
N ALA A 205 13.58 2.47 8.98
CA ALA A 205 13.87 3.46 7.95
C ALA A 205 12.83 4.59 7.94
N LEU A 206 11.53 4.27 7.97
CA LEU A 206 10.45 5.25 8.01
C LEU A 206 10.53 6.14 9.25
N VAL A 207 10.71 5.55 10.44
CA VAL A 207 10.90 6.29 11.69
C VAL A 207 12.14 7.20 11.62
N ALA A 208 13.24 6.72 11.04
CA ALA A 208 14.46 7.52 10.89
C ALA A 208 14.24 8.73 9.96
N LEU A 209 13.42 8.58 8.91
CA LEU A 209 13.04 9.68 8.02
C LEU A 209 12.19 10.71 8.77
N ASP A 210 11.13 10.27 9.45
CA ASP A 210 10.22 11.17 10.18
C ASP A 210 10.94 11.90 11.32
N CYS A 211 11.85 11.22 12.03
CA CYS A 211 12.72 11.84 13.02
C CYS A 211 13.66 12.87 12.39
N HIS A 212 14.26 12.56 11.24
CA HIS A 212 15.15 13.47 10.54
C HIS A 212 14.43 14.74 10.09
N ASP A 213 13.25 14.60 9.51
CA ASP A 213 12.44 15.72 9.02
C ASP A 213 11.92 16.57 10.20
N ALA A 214 11.70 15.96 11.38
CA ALA A 214 11.45 16.66 12.63
C ALA A 214 12.71 17.27 13.31
N GLY A 215 13.88 17.23 12.65
CA GLY A 215 15.13 17.80 13.15
C GLY A 215 15.81 17.00 14.27
N LYS A 216 15.42 15.74 14.49
CA LYS A 216 15.98 14.87 15.53
C LYS A 216 17.36 14.35 15.15
N THR A 217 18.20 14.19 16.16
CA THR A 217 19.53 13.57 16.04
C THR A 217 19.44 12.05 15.88
N TYR A 218 20.53 11.42 15.44
CA TYR A 218 20.61 9.95 15.42
C TYR A 218 20.46 9.32 16.81
N PHE A 219 20.89 10.03 17.87
CA PHE A 219 20.70 9.55 19.23
C PHE A 219 19.22 9.55 19.60
N GLU A 220 18.51 10.66 19.36
CA GLU A 220 17.07 10.75 19.62
C GLU A 220 16.27 9.74 18.80
N THR A 221 16.66 9.51 17.54
CA THR A 221 16.06 8.47 16.69
C THR A 221 16.27 7.08 17.28
N ALA A 222 17.49 6.76 17.74
CA ALA A 222 17.77 5.49 18.40
C ALA A 222 17.02 5.33 19.72
N ALA A 223 16.92 6.40 20.51
CA ALA A 223 16.15 6.42 21.76
C ALA A 223 14.65 6.23 21.48
N PHE A 224 14.15 6.79 20.39
CA PHE A 224 12.78 6.58 19.94
C PHE A 224 12.52 5.12 19.55
N ILE A 225 13.43 4.50 18.78
CA ILE A 225 13.26 3.10 18.30
C ILE A 225 13.48 2.06 19.40
N TYR A 226 14.48 2.27 20.27
CA TYR A 226 14.99 1.24 21.18
C TYR A 226 14.78 1.55 22.67
N GLY A 227 14.23 2.72 22.99
CA GLY A 227 14.17 3.26 24.34
C GLY A 227 15.47 3.96 24.74
N GLU A 228 15.35 5.01 25.56
CA GLU A 228 16.46 5.89 25.92
C GLU A 228 17.60 5.14 26.64
N ALA A 229 17.26 4.24 27.58
CA ALA A 229 18.26 3.49 28.34
C ALA A 229 19.18 2.67 27.43
N ARG A 230 18.62 1.98 26.43
CA ARG A 230 19.39 1.17 25.47
C ARG A 230 20.19 2.04 24.52
N ALA A 231 19.60 3.13 24.03
CA ALA A 231 20.30 4.07 23.16
C ALA A 231 21.49 4.71 23.87
N ARG A 232 21.34 5.14 25.13
CA ARG A 232 22.41 5.72 25.96
C ARG A 232 23.56 4.74 26.17
N ALA A 233 23.26 3.52 26.61
CA ALA A 233 24.27 2.48 26.81
C ALA A 233 25.06 2.20 25.52
N ALA A 234 24.40 2.18 24.36
CA ALA A 234 25.09 2.01 23.08
C ALA A 234 25.92 3.25 22.68
N TRP A 235 25.45 4.46 22.97
CA TRP A 235 26.12 5.71 22.60
C TRP A 235 27.42 5.97 23.36
N ASP A 236 27.41 5.63 24.65
CA ASP A 236 28.53 5.79 25.58
C ASP A 236 29.58 4.68 25.40
N SER A 237 29.21 3.57 24.74
CA SER A 237 30.14 2.50 24.40
C SER A 237 31.11 2.91 23.27
N PRO A 238 32.29 2.27 23.16
CA PRO A 238 33.20 2.44 22.02
C PRO A 238 32.63 1.96 20.67
N SER A 239 31.50 1.24 20.68
CA SER A 239 30.90 0.68 19.47
C SER A 239 30.23 1.76 18.61
N ARG A 240 30.41 1.65 17.29
CA ARG A 240 29.70 2.49 16.31
C ARG A 240 28.46 1.81 15.73
N ALA A 241 28.15 0.58 16.13
CA ALA A 241 27.13 -0.25 15.49
C ALA A 241 25.77 0.43 15.39
N MET A 242 25.24 0.96 16.50
CA MET A 242 23.93 1.64 16.52
C MET A 242 23.97 2.99 15.79
N LYS A 243 25.08 3.74 15.91
CA LYS A 243 25.27 5.02 15.19
C LYS A 243 25.23 4.78 13.67
N ASP A 244 25.93 3.74 13.21
CA ASP A 244 25.96 3.38 11.80
C ASP A 244 24.64 2.74 11.34
N GLU A 245 23.92 2.07 12.23
CA GLU A 245 22.57 1.57 11.96
C GLU A 245 21.59 2.73 11.68
N MET A 246 21.56 3.76 12.51
CA MET A 246 20.70 4.94 12.28
C MET A 246 21.06 5.67 11.00
N LYS A 247 22.36 5.79 10.68
CA LYS A 247 22.81 6.34 9.39
C LYS A 247 22.31 5.53 8.21
N ARG A 248 22.44 4.19 8.26
CA ARG A 248 21.97 3.30 7.19
C ARG A 248 20.45 3.33 7.06
N ALA A 249 19.71 3.36 8.17
CA ALA A 249 18.26 3.46 8.17
C ALA A 249 17.80 4.74 7.47
N LEU A 250 18.37 5.90 7.83
CA LEU A 250 18.04 7.17 7.18
C LEU A 250 18.44 7.17 5.70
N ALA A 251 19.63 6.68 5.35
CA ALA A 251 20.07 6.60 3.96
C ALA A 251 19.11 5.75 3.11
N ARG A 252 18.70 4.58 3.63
CA ARG A 252 17.73 3.70 2.98
C ARG A 252 16.35 4.37 2.85
N ALA A 253 15.92 5.12 3.86
CA ALA A 253 14.64 5.80 3.85
C ALA A 253 14.59 6.90 2.78
N LYS A 254 15.66 7.69 2.66
CA LYS A 254 15.81 8.70 1.60
C LYS A 254 15.81 8.05 0.22
N GLU A 255 16.57 6.98 0.02
CA GLU A 255 16.57 6.22 -1.23
C GLU A 255 15.16 5.73 -1.60
N LEU A 256 14.41 5.17 -0.65
CA LEU A 256 13.03 4.71 -0.87
C LEU A 256 12.08 5.87 -1.19
N ARG A 257 12.14 6.97 -0.44
CA ARG A 257 11.32 8.18 -0.66
C ARG A 257 11.61 8.80 -2.04
N ASP A 258 12.86 8.81 -2.45
CA ASP A 258 13.34 9.52 -3.65
C ASP A 258 13.31 8.63 -4.91
N GLY A 259 12.28 7.77 -5.01
CA GLY A 259 12.02 6.89 -6.17
C GLY A 259 12.31 5.41 -5.94
N GLY A 260 13.12 5.06 -4.95
CA GLY A 260 13.46 3.67 -4.63
C GLY A 260 12.27 2.82 -4.18
N TYR A 261 11.14 3.44 -3.78
CA TYR A 261 9.89 2.75 -3.45
C TYR A 261 9.41 1.84 -4.58
N ALA A 262 9.72 2.17 -5.85
CA ALA A 262 9.33 1.37 -7.01
C ALA A 262 9.85 -0.07 -6.93
N SER A 263 11.01 -0.31 -6.29
CA SER A 263 11.56 -1.66 -6.10
C SER A 263 10.68 -2.55 -5.22
N LEU A 264 9.79 -1.97 -4.42
CA LEU A 264 8.84 -2.69 -3.57
C LEU A 264 7.61 -3.17 -4.37
N LEU A 265 7.32 -2.58 -5.53
CA LEU A 265 6.15 -2.90 -6.35
C LEU A 265 6.37 -4.13 -7.25
N GLY A 266 7.62 -4.42 -7.59
CA GLY A 266 8.00 -5.54 -8.44
C GLY A 266 9.42 -5.39 -8.95
N PRO A 267 9.94 -6.39 -9.71
CA PRO A 267 11.15 -6.18 -10.48
C PRO A 267 10.92 -4.99 -11.42
N VAL A 268 11.84 -4.02 -11.40
CA VAL A 268 11.86 -2.89 -12.32
C VAL A 268 12.23 -3.41 -13.70
N GLN A 269 11.32 -4.11 -14.36
CA GLN A 269 11.37 -4.28 -15.80
C GLN A 269 10.78 -3.00 -16.37
N THR A 270 11.64 -2.21 -17.04
CA THR A 270 11.34 -0.92 -17.67
C THR A 270 11.01 0.25 -16.73
N ALA A 271 12.02 0.77 -16.03
CA ALA A 271 12.09 2.21 -15.66
C ALA A 271 13.21 2.94 -16.43
N LEU A 272 13.52 2.47 -17.64
CA LEU A 272 14.52 3.07 -18.54
C LEU A 272 13.89 3.84 -19.70
N GLU A 273 12.57 4.10 -19.66
CA GLU A 273 11.87 4.95 -20.65
C GLU A 273 11.21 6.20 -20.03
N LEU A 274 11.54 6.57 -18.79
CA LEU A 274 11.00 7.77 -18.14
C LEU A 274 12.10 8.75 -17.66
N ALA A 275 13.11 8.96 -18.50
CA ALA A 275 14.03 10.09 -18.41
C ALA A 275 13.86 11.00 -19.63
#